data_AF-G1V965-F1
#
_entry.id   AF-G1V965-F1
#
_cell.length_a   1.000
_cell.length_b   1.000
_cell.length_c   1.000
_cell.angle_alpha   90.00
_cell.angle_beta   90.00
_cell.angle_gamma   90.00
#
_symmetry.space_group_name_H-M   'P 1'
#
loop_
_entity.id
_entity.type
_entity.pdbx_description
1 polymer ?
#
loop_
_entity_poly.entity_id
_entity_poly.type
_entity_poly.pdbx_seq_one_letter_code
_entity_poly.pdbx_strand_id
1 'polypeptide(L)'
;MSLDMFFQHFFNALTLGSLYGLIAIGYTMVYGILRLINFAHGDILMLGAYFVFYGTTTFFLPWGVAVVVAILAASAVGILVDRIAYRPLRDAPRISALISAIAVSFFIESLSV
;
A
#
# COMPACT_ATOMS: atom_id res chain seq x y z
N MET A 1 -9.31 25.07 -25.18
CA MET A 1 -9.82 24.18 -24.11
C MET A 1 -11.20 24.70 -23.72
N SER A 2 -12.24 23.87 -23.77
CA SER A 2 -13.56 24.28 -23.26
C SER A 2 -13.51 24.41 -21.74
N LEU A 3 -14.44 25.19 -21.16
CA LEU A 3 -14.54 25.34 -19.70
C LEU A 3 -14.79 23.99 -19.02
N ASP A 4 -15.59 23.12 -19.64
CA ASP A 4 -15.88 21.77 -19.12
C ASP A 4 -14.60 20.92 -19.04
N MET A 5 -13.75 20.95 -20.08
CA MET A 5 -12.47 20.26 -20.11
C MET A 5 -11.52 20.79 -19.01
N PHE A 6 -11.51 22.10 -18.77
CA PHE A 6 -10.70 22.69 -17.70
C PHE A 6 -11.12 22.13 -16.32
N PHE A 7 -12.43 22.14 -16.01
CA PHE A 7 -12.91 21.63 -14.73
C PHE A 7 -12.67 20.13 -14.57
N GLN A 8 -12.86 19.33 -15.64
CA GLN A 8 -12.55 17.91 -15.61
C GLN A 8 -11.07 17.65 -15.31
N HIS A 9 -10.14 18.34 -15.99
CA HIS A 9 -8.72 18.19 -15.72
C HIS A 9 -8.33 18.67 -14.31
N PHE A 10 -8.97 19.74 -13.82
CA PHE A 10 -8.75 20.25 -12.47
C PHE A 10 -9.12 19.20 -11.40
N PHE A 11 -10.31 18.60 -11.50
CA PHE A 11 -10.73 17.56 -10.55
C PHE A 11 -9.93 16.27 -10.70
N ASN A 12 -9.55 15.89 -11.92
CA ASN A 12 -8.66 14.75 -12.15
C ASN A 12 -7.30 14.97 -11.48
N ALA A 13 -6.71 16.17 -11.63
CA ALA A 13 -5.45 16.53 -11.01
C ALA A 13 -5.57 16.56 -9.47
N LEU A 14 -6.66 17.09 -8.95
CA LEU A 14 -6.92 17.09 -7.50
C LEU A 14 -7.05 15.68 -6.95
N THR A 15 -7.77 14.79 -7.64
CA THR A 15 -7.96 13.40 -7.22
C THR A 15 -6.64 12.63 -7.24
N LEU A 16 -5.88 12.71 -8.33
CA LEU A 16 -4.57 12.06 -8.46
C LEU A 16 -3.54 12.65 -7.50
N GLY A 17 -3.50 13.97 -7.35
CA GLY A 17 -2.62 14.66 -6.41
C GLY A 17 -2.92 14.28 -4.96
N SER A 18 -4.19 14.16 -4.60
CA SER A 18 -4.61 13.71 -3.27
C SER A 18 -4.23 12.25 -3.02
N LEU A 19 -4.36 11.39 -4.02
CA LEU A 19 -3.94 9.99 -3.95
C LEU A 19 -2.43 9.88 -3.74
N TYR A 20 -1.62 10.55 -4.56
CA TYR A 20 -0.17 10.56 -4.38
C TYR A 20 0.27 11.20 -3.06
N GLY A 21 -0.41 12.26 -2.63
CA GLY A 21 -0.19 12.89 -1.33
C GLY A 21 -0.45 11.93 -0.18
N LEU A 22 -1.55 11.17 -0.22
CA LEU A 22 -1.88 10.18 0.80
C LEU A 22 -0.85 9.04 0.83
N ILE A 23 -0.40 8.57 -0.34
CA ILE A 23 0.66 7.55 -0.45
C ILE A 23 1.97 8.08 0.17
N ALA A 24 2.36 9.31 -0.15
CA ALA A 24 3.56 9.94 0.41
C ALA A 24 3.48 10.10 1.93
N ILE A 25 2.32 10.51 2.46
CA ILE A 25 2.09 10.62 3.91
C ILE A 25 2.20 9.23 4.56
N GLY A 26 1.58 8.20 3.98
CA GLY A 26 1.70 6.81 4.45
C GLY A 26 3.16 6.35 4.52
N TYR A 27 3.92 6.54 3.44
CA TYR A 27 5.32 6.13 3.37
C TYR A 27 6.20 6.89 4.38
N THR A 28 6.02 8.21 4.49
CA THR A 28 6.81 9.03 5.43
C THR A 28 6.48 8.73 6.90
N MET A 29 5.24 8.35 7.23
CA MET A 29 4.90 7.89 8.58
C MET A 29 5.61 6.58 8.94
N VAL A 30 5.60 5.60 8.03
CA VAL A 30 6.29 4.31 8.26
C VAL A 30 7.79 4.52 8.37
N TYR A 31 8.39 5.28 7.45
CA TYR A 31 9.81 5.61 7.50
C TYR A 31 10.17 6.45 8.74
N GLY A 32 9.28 7.35 9.18
CA GLY A 32 9.50 8.18 10.38
C GLY A 32 9.64 7.36 11.66
N ILE A 33 8.92 6.24 11.76
CA ILE A 33 8.97 5.33 12.90
C ILE A 33 10.14 4.35 12.77
N LEU A 34 10.23 3.65 11.63
CA LEU A 34 11.20 2.55 11.47
C LEU A 34 12.60 3.04 11.08
N ARG A 35 12.70 4.20 10.41
CA ARG A 35 13.94 4.74 9.81
C ARG A 35 14.64 3.76 8.87
N LEU A 36 13.85 2.88 8.25
CA LEU A 36 14.28 1.86 7.29
C LEU A 36 13.52 2.07 5.98
N ILE A 37 14.22 1.93 4.86
CA ILE A 37 13.61 1.97 3.53
C ILE A 37 12.71 0.74 3.38
N ASN A 38 11.43 0.96 3.10
CA ASN A 38 10.42 -0.10 3.01
C ASN A 38 9.94 -0.23 1.55
N PHE A 39 10.58 -1.10 0.77
CA PHE A 39 10.20 -1.37 -0.62
C PHE A 39 8.79 -1.98 -0.74
N ALA A 40 8.39 -2.79 0.24
CA ALA A 40 7.09 -3.46 0.26
C ALA A 40 5.88 -2.54 0.45
N HIS A 41 6.07 -1.24 0.74
CA HIS A 41 4.95 -0.32 0.98
C HIS A 41 4.04 -0.17 -0.26
N GLY A 42 4.63 -0.08 -1.45
CA GLY A 42 3.88 -0.04 -2.71
C GLY A 42 3.06 -1.30 -2.92
N ASP A 43 3.62 -2.46 -2.58
CA ASP A 43 2.97 -3.74 -2.79
C ASP A 43 1.80 -3.96 -1.82
N ILE A 44 1.90 -3.44 -0.59
CA ILE A 44 0.77 -3.45 0.36
C ILE A 44 -0.38 -2.57 -0.15
N LEU A 45 -0.08 -1.44 -0.80
CA LEU A 45 -1.10 -0.59 -1.43
C LEU A 45 -1.77 -1.32 -2.61
N MET A 46 -0.98 -1.99 -3.46
CA MET A 46 -1.49 -2.84 -4.53
C MET A 46 -2.42 -3.93 -3.99
N LEU A 47 -2.02 -4.65 -2.94
CA LEU A 47 -2.87 -5.66 -2.29
C LEU A 47 -4.20 -5.08 -1.80
N GLY A 48 -4.19 -3.86 -1.25
CA GLY A 48 -5.42 -3.16 -0.87
C GLY A 48 -6.40 -3.00 -2.04
N ALA A 49 -5.90 -2.60 -3.21
CA ALA A 49 -6.72 -2.50 -4.42
C ALA A 49 -7.23 -3.88 -4.87
N TYR A 50 -6.38 -4.91 -4.83
CA TYR A 50 -6.76 -6.28 -5.18
C TYR A 50 -7.81 -6.86 -4.22
N PHE A 51 -7.73 -6.58 -2.92
CA PHE A 51 -8.75 -7.01 -1.97
C PHE A 51 -10.12 -6.40 -2.26
N VAL A 52 -10.19 -5.12 -2.65
CA VAL A 52 -11.45 -4.51 -3.09
C VAL A 52 -11.93 -5.15 -4.39
N PHE A 53 -11.02 -5.37 -5.35
CA PHE A 53 -11.34 -5.99 -6.63
C PHE A 53 -11.93 -7.39 -6.43
N TYR A 54 -11.22 -8.32 -5.79
CA TYR A 54 -11.71 -9.68 -5.54
C TYR A 54 -12.92 -9.69 -4.61
N GLY A 55 -12.96 -8.81 -3.61
CA GLY A 55 -14.10 -8.64 -2.72
C GLY A 55 -15.39 -8.33 -3.49
N THR A 56 -15.32 -7.46 -4.49
CA THR A 56 -16.49 -7.06 -5.29
C THR A 56 -16.79 -8.01 -6.45
N THR A 57 -15.77 -8.56 -7.13
CA THR A 57 -15.97 -9.38 -8.34
C THR A 57 -16.14 -10.86 -8.07
N THR A 58 -15.44 -11.42 -7.09
CA THR A 58 -15.45 -12.86 -6.77
C THR A 58 -16.36 -13.17 -5.60
N PHE A 59 -16.31 -12.37 -4.54
CA PHE A 59 -17.12 -12.56 -3.33
C PHE A 59 -18.43 -11.78 -3.35
N PHE A 60 -18.67 -10.96 -4.37
CA PHE A 60 -19.88 -10.14 -4.55
C PHE A 60 -20.23 -9.28 -3.33
N LEU A 61 -19.23 -8.85 -2.57
CA LEU A 61 -19.42 -7.96 -1.43
C LEU A 61 -19.88 -6.58 -1.93
N PRO A 62 -20.81 -5.92 -1.21
CA PRO A 62 -21.12 -4.51 -1.46
C PRO A 62 -19.85 -3.67 -1.40
N TRP A 63 -19.72 -2.68 -2.29
CA TRP A 63 -18.50 -1.89 -2.43
C TRP A 63 -17.97 -1.34 -1.10
N GLY A 64 -18.84 -0.77 -0.26
CA GLY A 64 -18.44 -0.24 1.05
C GLY A 64 -17.91 -1.31 2.01
N VAL A 65 -18.48 -2.51 1.98
CA VAL A 65 -18.01 -3.65 2.79
C VAL A 65 -16.66 -4.14 2.27
N ALA A 66 -16.50 -4.25 0.95
CA ALA A 66 -15.23 -4.63 0.34
C ALA A 66 -14.09 -3.67 0.71
N VAL A 67 -14.35 -2.36 0.76
CA VAL A 67 -13.38 -1.35 1.20
C VAL A 67 -12.96 -1.57 2.65
N VAL A 68 -13.91 -1.77 3.57
CA VAL A 68 -13.59 -2.02 4.99
C VAL A 68 -12.78 -3.31 5.14
N VAL A 69 -13.18 -4.38 4.47
CA VAL A 69 -12.45 -5.66 4.46
C VAL A 69 -11.04 -5.48 3.91
N ALA A 70 -10.87 -4.73 2.82
CA ALA A 70 -9.57 -4.46 2.23
C ALA A 70 -8.65 -3.67 3.17
N ILE A 71 -9.17 -2.66 3.88
CA ILE A 71 -8.40 -1.90 4.88
C ILE A 71 -7.91 -2.84 5.99
N LEU A 72 -8.79 -3.69 6.52
CA LEU A 72 -8.44 -4.64 7.58
C LEU A 72 -7.41 -5.68 7.09
N ALA A 73 -7.61 -6.23 5.90
CA ALA A 73 -6.71 -7.21 5.30
C ALA A 73 -5.33 -6.62 5.00
N ALA A 74 -5.25 -5.45 4.35
CA ALA A 74 -3.99 -4.77 4.08
C ALA A 74 -3.26 -4.37 5.37
N SER A 75 -4.00 -3.93 6.39
CA SER A 75 -3.43 -3.65 7.72
C SER A 75 -2.86 -4.91 8.37
N ALA A 76 -3.57 -6.04 8.27
CA ALA A 76 -3.10 -7.33 8.78
C ALA A 76 -1.81 -7.79 8.07
N VAL A 77 -1.73 -7.62 6.75
CA VAL A 77 -0.51 -7.89 5.97
C VAL A 77 0.64 -7.01 6.45
N GLY A 78 0.42 -5.69 6.62
CA GLY A 78 1.46 -4.78 7.12
C GLY A 78 1.97 -5.16 8.52
N ILE A 79 1.07 -5.57 9.42
CA ILE A 79 1.44 -6.04 10.76
C ILE A 79 2.26 -7.33 10.69
N LEU A 80 1.86 -8.28 9.82
CA LEU A 80 2.59 -9.53 9.62
C LEU A 80 4.00 -9.27 9.07
N VAL A 81 4.12 -8.38 8.08
CA VAL A 81 5.41 -7.96 7.51
C VAL A 81 6.30 -7.33 8.58
N ASP A 82 5.81 -6.36 9.37
CA ASP A 82 6.61 -5.80 10.46
C ASP A 82 7.04 -6.89 11.44
N ARG A 83 6.13 -7.78 11.84
CA ARG A 83 6.42 -8.79 12.87
C ARG A 83 7.43 -9.85 12.41
N ILE A 84 7.35 -10.28 11.15
CA ILE A 84 8.13 -11.40 10.62
C ILE A 84 9.43 -10.91 9.96
N ALA A 85 9.39 -9.82 9.20
CA ALA A 85 10.52 -9.35 8.41
C ALA A 85 11.32 -8.25 9.12
N TYR A 86 10.64 -7.22 9.64
CA TYR A 86 11.34 -6.01 10.11
C TYR A 86 11.71 -6.04 11.60
N ARG A 87 10.80 -6.49 12.46
CA ARG A 87 10.98 -6.54 13.91
C ARG A 87 12.19 -7.38 14.33
N PRO A 88 12.48 -8.55 13.73
CA PRO A 88 13.69 -9.32 14.08
C PRO A 88 15.00 -8.65 13.65
N LEU A 89 14.94 -7.74 12.68
CA LEU A 89 16.11 -7.09 12.08
C LEU A 89 16.35 -5.66 12.61
N ARG A 90 15.65 -5.25 13.68
CA ARG A 90 15.80 -3.90 14.26
C ARG A 90 17.19 -3.61 14.79
N ASP A 91 17.85 -4.62 15.36
CA ASP A 91 19.22 -4.50 15.89
C ASP A 91 20.29 -4.94 14.87
N ALA A 92 19.86 -5.40 13.69
CA ALA A 92 20.75 -5.85 12.63
C ALA A 92 21.29 -4.67 11.80
N PRO A 93 22.36 -4.87 11.01
CA PRO A 93 22.83 -3.86 10.06
C PRO A 93 21.70 -3.42 9.10
N ARG A 94 21.66 -2.12 8.78
CA ARG A 94 20.60 -1.54 7.91
C ARG A 94 20.46 -2.24 6.56
N ILE A 95 21.57 -2.77 6.03
CA ILE A 95 21.57 -3.49 4.76
C ILE A 95 20.77 -4.80 4.84
N SER A 96 20.79 -5.48 5.99
CA SER A 96 20.01 -6.71 6.22
C SER A 96 18.51 -6.41 6.20
N ALA A 97 18.09 -5.31 6.83
CA ALA A 97 16.71 -4.85 6.79
C ALA A 97 16.27 -4.45 5.37
N LEU A 98 17.15 -3.80 4.60
CA LEU A 98 16.89 -3.45 3.20
C LEU A 98 16.71 -4.70 2.33
N ILE A 99 17.58 -5.70 2.45
CA ILE A 99 17.44 -6.98 1.73
C ILE A 99 16.14 -7.67 2.10
N SER A 100 15.77 -7.66 3.39
CA SER A 100 14.50 -8.23 3.84
C SER A 100 13.29 -7.49 3.26
N ALA A 101 13.32 -6.15 3.20
CA ALA A 101 12.26 -5.36 2.58
C ALA A 101 12.08 -5.69 1.09
N ILE A 102 13.18 -5.86 0.36
CA ILE A 102 13.15 -6.28 -1.06
C ILE A 102 12.60 -7.71 -1.18
N ALA A 103 13.01 -8.63 -0.31
CA ALA A 103 12.51 -10.00 -0.32
C ALA A 103 11.01 -10.07 -0.05
N VAL A 104 10.50 -9.27 0.90
CA VAL A 104 9.05 -9.15 1.15
C VAL A 104 8.33 -8.60 -0.07
N SER A 105 8.89 -7.56 -0.71
CA SER A 105 8.31 -6.95 -1.91
C SER A 105 8.12 -7.99 -3.02
N PHE A 106 9.19 -8.71 -3.38
CA PHE A 106 9.11 -9.80 -4.36
C PHE A 106 8.18 -10.94 -3.94
N PHE A 107 8.14 -11.26 -2.64
CA PHE A 107 7.23 -12.30 -2.14
C PHE A 107 5.76 -11.89 -2.33
N ILE A 108 5.41 -10.64 -2.02
CA ILE A 108 4.06 -10.11 -2.24
C ILE A 108 3.73 -10.09 -3.73
N GLU A 109 4.64 -9.57 -4.56
CA GLU A 109 4.47 -9.50 -6.02
C GLU A 109 4.30 -10.89 -6.65
N SER A 110 5.06 -11.89 -6.20
CA SER A 110 4.97 -13.27 -6.69
C SER A 110 3.66 -13.96 -6.30
N LEU A 111 3.07 -13.57 -5.16
CA LEU A 111 1.80 -14.13 -4.68
C LEU A 111 0.59 -13.42 -5.28
N SER A 112 0.74 -12.15 -5.64
CA SER A 112 -0.30 -11.38 -6.31
C SER A 112 -0.49 -11.89 -7.73
N VAL A 113 -1.62 -12.55 -7.97
CA VAL A 113 -2.07 -13.07 -9.28
C VAL A 113 -2.77 -11.98 -10.07
#